data_AF-A0A7M3BR58-F1
#
_entry.id   AF-A0A7M3BR58-F1
#
_cell.length_a   1.000
_cell.length_b   1.000
_cell.length_c   1.000
_cell.angle_alpha   90.00
_cell.angle_beta   90.00
_cell.angle_gamma   90.00
#
_symmetry.space_group_name_H-M   'P 1'
#
loop_
_entity.id
_entity.type
_entity.pdbx_description
1 polymer ?
#
loop_
_entity_poly.entity_id
_entity_poly.type
_entity_poly.pdbx_seq_one_letter_code
_entity_poly.pdbx_strand_id
1 'polypeptide(L)' 'MAPLAKKGPALSKGPTIPKGVDVVTFGCRLNTYESEVMRREAESAGLGALEGGAIIFNTCAVTGEAVRQAK' A
#
# COMPACT_ATOMS: atom_id res chain seq x y z
N MET A 1 -16.53 31.53 19.69
CA MET A 1 -15.59 30.58 20.29
C MET A 1 -14.93 29.78 19.16
N ALA A 2 -13.92 30.36 18.51
CA ALA A 2 -13.12 29.63 17.53
C ALA A 2 -12.03 28.85 18.29
N PRO A 3 -11.69 27.61 17.90
CA PRO A 3 -10.37 27.09 18.16
C PRO A 3 -9.51 27.29 16.90
N LEU A 4 -8.43 28.01 17.13
CA LEU A 4 -7.31 28.21 16.22
C LEU A 4 -6.60 26.88 15.94
N ALA A 5 -6.40 26.63 14.64
CA ALA A 5 -5.26 26.01 13.99
C ALA A 5 -4.40 24.98 14.76
N LYS A 6 -4.32 23.77 14.20
CA LYS A 6 -3.02 23.12 13.99
C LYS A 6 -2.82 22.84 12.51
N LYS A 7 -2.08 23.75 11.88
CA LYS A 7 -1.46 23.55 10.58
C LYS A 7 -0.43 22.42 10.73
N GLY A 8 -0.83 21.19 10.42
CA GLY A 8 0.09 20.09 10.13
C GLY A 8 0.80 20.36 8.81
N PRO A 9 2.07 19.92 8.65
CA PRO A 9 2.96 20.48 7.65
C PRO A 9 2.54 20.08 6.24
N ALA A 10 2.82 20.97 5.30
CA ALA A 10 2.81 20.66 3.88
C ALA A 10 3.66 19.41 3.62
N LEU A 11 3.02 18.27 3.37
CA LEU A 11 3.64 17.16 2.64
C LEU A 11 3.50 17.46 1.15
N SER A 12 4.11 18.57 0.72
CA SER A 12 4.10 19.04 -0.66
C SER A 12 5.25 18.47 -1.50
N LYS A 13 5.97 17.43 -1.06
CA LYS A 13 6.97 16.71 -1.87
C LYS A 13 7.14 15.26 -1.38
N GLY A 14 6.19 14.40 -1.73
CA GLY A 14 6.26 12.94 -1.50
C GLY A 14 5.50 12.20 -2.60
N PRO A 15 5.76 10.89 -2.84
CA PRO A 15 5.07 10.13 -3.88
C PRO A 15 3.56 10.22 -3.64
N THR A 16 2.80 10.46 -4.71
CA THR A 16 1.34 10.54 -4.67
C THR A 16 0.81 9.26 -4.06
N ILE A 17 0.34 9.33 -2.82
CA ILE A 17 -0.17 8.16 -2.12
C ILE A 17 -1.46 7.72 -2.82
N PRO A 18 -1.56 6.45 -3.27
CA PRO A 18 -2.72 5.97 -3.99
C PRO A 18 -3.97 6.14 -3.13
N LYS A 19 -5.01 6.74 -3.71
CA LYS A 19 -6.36 6.71 -3.13
C LYS A 19 -6.90 5.30 -3.32
N GLY A 20 -6.92 4.49 -2.28
CA GLY A 20 -7.39 3.10 -2.31
C GLY A 20 -6.34 2.10 -1.88
N VAL A 21 -6.47 0.85 -2.34
CA VAL A 21 -5.52 -0.24 -2.10
C VAL A 21 -4.63 -0.43 -3.32
N ASP A 22 -3.31 -0.33 -3.12
CA ASP A 22 -2.31 -0.69 -4.12
C ASP A 22 -1.57 -1.95 -3.69
N VAL A 23 -1.35 -2.89 -4.61
CA VAL A 23 -0.68 -4.16 -4.35
C VAL A 23 0.50 -4.30 -5.29
N VAL A 24 1.70 -4.17 -4.73
CA VAL A 24 2.97 -4.32 -5.45
C VAL A 24 3.48 -5.73 -5.20
N THR A 25 3.73 -6.47 -6.28
CA THR A 25 4.04 -7.90 -6.19
C THR A 25 5.40 -8.21 -6.80
N PHE A 26 6.21 -8.95 -6.06
CA PHE A 26 7.49 -9.50 -6.51
C PHE A 26 7.55 -10.98 -6.17
N GLY A 27 7.95 -11.84 -7.11
CA GLY A 27 8.03 -13.27 -6.83
C GLY A 27 7.52 -14.12 -7.99
N CYS A 28 6.75 -15.16 -7.65
CA CYS A 28 6.34 -16.17 -8.62
C CYS A 28 4.86 -16.03 -9.01
N ARG A 29 4.41 -16.95 -9.87
CA ARG A 29 3.03 -17.04 -10.35
C ARG A 29 2.01 -17.11 -9.21
N LEU A 30 2.35 -17.77 -8.11
CA LEU A 30 1.44 -17.89 -6.96
C LEU A 30 1.17 -16.52 -6.31
N ASN A 31 2.22 -15.71 -6.10
CA ASN A 31 2.06 -14.37 -5.55
C ASN A 31 1.13 -13.50 -6.43
N THR A 32 1.24 -13.60 -7.76
CA THR A 32 0.33 -12.87 -8.66
C THR A 32 -1.12 -13.27 -8.46
N TYR A 33 -1.41 -14.57 -8.35
CA TYR A 33 -2.78 -15.05 -8.11
C TYR A 33 -3.32 -14.62 -6.75
N GLU A 34 -2.50 -14.70 -5.70
CA GLU A 34 -2.89 -14.26 -4.36
C GLU A 34 -3.16 -12.75 -4.31
N SER A 35 -2.51 -11.96 -5.17
CA SER A 35 -2.63 -10.50 -5.15
C SER A 35 -4.03 -9.98 -5.53
N GLU A 36 -4.77 -10.71 -6.37
CA GLU A 36 -6.18 -10.37 -6.64
C GLU A 36 -7.06 -10.58 -5.41
N VAL A 37 -6.83 -11.67 -4.68
CA VAL A 37 -7.54 -11.96 -3.42
C VAL A 37 -7.18 -10.90 -2.38
N MET A 38 -5.88 -10.63 -2.20
CA MET A 38 -5.40 -9.62 -1.25
C MET A 38 -6.02 -8.24 -1.50
N ARG A 39 -6.17 -7.82 -2.76
CA ARG A 39 -6.82 -6.54 -3.09
C ARG A 39 -8.28 -6.52 -2.62
N ARG A 40 -9.05 -7.56 -2.97
CA ARG A 40 -10.48 -7.65 -2.61
C ARG A 40 -10.69 -7.69 -1.09
N GLU A 41 -9.88 -8.45 -0.37
CA GLU A 41 -9.96 -8.54 1.08
C GLU A 41 -9.53 -7.23 1.75
N ALA A 42 -8.49 -6.57 1.24
CA ALA A 42 -8.05 -5.27 1.75
C ALA A 42 -9.10 -4.17 1.52
N GLU A 43 -9.76 -4.17 0.36
CA GLU A 43 -10.89 -3.29 0.08
C GLU A 43 -12.07 -3.57 1.03
N SER A 44 -12.42 -4.85 1.20
CA SER A 44 -13.52 -5.28 2.09
C SER A 44 -13.25 -4.96 3.56
N ALA A 45 -11.99 -5.01 3.98
CA ALA A 45 -11.53 -4.60 5.30
C ALA A 45 -11.46 -3.07 5.48
N GLY A 46 -11.74 -2.29 4.44
CA GLY A 46 -11.75 -0.83 4.48
C GLY A 46 -10.35 -0.19 4.46
N LEU A 47 -9.29 -0.94 4.15
CA LEU A 47 -7.92 -0.41 4.14
C LEU A 47 -7.73 0.69 3.09
N GLY A 48 -8.48 0.64 1.98
CA GLY A 48 -8.48 1.69 0.97
C GLY A 48 -9.11 3.01 1.43
N ALA A 49 -9.90 3.01 2.51
CA ALA A 49 -10.55 4.20 3.07
C ALA A 49 -9.73 4.89 4.17
N LEU A 50 -8.57 4.33 4.55
CA LEU A 50 -7.65 4.96 5.49
C LEU A 50 -7.18 6.33 4.95
N GLU A 51 -6.81 7.23 5.85
CA GLU A 51 -6.18 8.49 5.47
C GLU A 51 -4.81 8.18 4.83
N GLY A 52 -4.74 8.31 3.50
CA GLY A 52 -3.57 7.87 2.72
C GLY A 52 -3.68 6.43 2.17
N GLY A 53 -4.85 5.80 2.20
CA GLY A 53 -5.05 4.47 1.61
C GLY A 53 -4.11 3.40 2.18
N ALA A 54 -3.85 2.34 1.40
CA ALA A 54 -2.97 1.24 1.79
C ALA A 54 -2.11 0.76 0.62
N ILE A 55 -0.85 0.46 0.89
CA ILE A 55 0.08 -0.18 -0.05
C ILE A 55 0.50 -1.53 0.54
N ILE A 56 0.35 -2.60 -0.23
CA ILE A 56 0.71 -3.96 0.17
C ILE A 56 1.85 -4.46 -0.72
N PHE A 57 2.98 -4.80 -0.11
CA PHE A 57 4.10 -5.44 -0.80
C PHE A 57 4.03 -6.96 -0.60
N ASN A 58 3.64 -7.69 -1.64
CA ASN A 58 3.60 -9.15 -1.66
C ASN A 58 4.89 -9.70 -2.26
N THR A 59 5.77 -10.28 -1.44
CA THR A 59 7.10 -10.76 -1.87
C THR A 59 7.32 -12.25 -1.57
N CYS A 60 8.14 -12.90 -2.39
CA CYS A 60 8.57 -14.27 -2.15
C CYS A 60 9.91 -14.32 -1.41
N ALA A 61 9.98 -15.03 -0.27
CA ALA A 61 11.20 -15.17 0.52
C ALA A 61 12.22 -16.16 -0.08
N VAL A 62 11.78 -17.02 -1.00
CA VAL A 62 12.60 -18.14 -1.49
C VAL A 62 13.56 -17.75 -2.61
N THR A 63 13.40 -16.55 -3.21
CA THR A 63 14.34 -16.01 -4.19
C THR A 63 14.94 -14.69 -3.69
N GLY A 64 16.27 -14.59 -3.76
CA GLY A 64 16.97 -13.35 -3.39
C GLY A 64 16.68 -12.18 -4.34
N GLU A 65 16.16 -12.44 -5.55
CA GLU A 65 15.76 -11.40 -6.50
C GLU A 65 14.48 -10.69 -6.05
N ALA A 66 13.42 -11.44 -5.72
CA ALA A 66 12.17 -10.86 -5.22
C ALA A 66 12.42 -10.02 -3.96
N VAL A 67 13.26 -10.53 -3.05
CA VAL A 67 13.69 -9.79 -1.85
C VAL A 67 14.46 -8.51 -2.20
N ARG A 68 15.28 -8.49 -3.25
CA ARG A 68 16.00 -7.28 -3.68
C ARG A 68 15.09 -6.23 -4.30
N GLN A 69 14.05 -6.65 -5.03
CA GLN A 69 13.08 -5.73 -5.63
C GLN A 69 12.16 -5.08 -4.58
N ALA A 70 11.94 -5.76 -3.46
CA ALA A 70 11.10 -5.28 -2.36
C ALA A 70 11.82 -4.42 -1.31
N LYS A 71 13.15 -4.26 -1.39
CA LYS A 71 13.98 -3.46 -0.49
C LYS A 71 14.17 -2.04 -1.03
#